data_AF-A0A2S4VUT8-F1
#
_entry.id   AF-A0A2S4VUT8-F1
#
_cell.length_a   1.000
_cell.length_b   1.000
_cell.length_c   1.000
_cell.angle_alpha   90.00
_cell.angle_beta   90.00
_cell.angle_gamma   90.00
#
_symmetry.space_group_name_H-M   'P 1'
#
loop_
_entity.id
_entity.type
_entity.pdbx_description
1 polymer ?
#
loop_
_entity_poly.entity_id
_entity_poly.type
_entity_poly.pdbx_seq_one_letter_code
_entity_poly.pdbx_strand_id
1 'polypeptide(L)'
;MYFDLIPESQGAVVLVLNPLDALGENQVLEKNLAGYTAINLTKMNFDEQTSNAILDGYYNFIYLSPEIYLNSRSFDHIYFSPTFQDRLATIVIDEAHMISIGGLAKSSTSKTITSVHSRHKDYAAFRPGYGKIGAHLLF
;
A
#
# COMPACT_ATOMS: atom_id res chain seq x y z
N MET A 1 -8.12 -18.52 3.35
CA MET A 1 -7.92 -17.05 3.25
C MET A 1 -7.52 -16.72 1.81
N TYR A 2 -7.66 -15.49 1.28
CA TYR A 2 -7.32 -15.19 -0.13
C TYR A 2 -5.88 -15.58 -0.52
N PHE A 3 -4.97 -15.52 0.44
CA PHE A 3 -3.59 -16.00 0.33
C PHE A 3 -3.49 -17.46 -0.13
N ASP A 4 -4.36 -18.34 0.38
CA ASP A 4 -4.34 -19.78 0.11
C ASP A 4 -4.93 -20.13 -1.27
N LEU A 5 -5.46 -19.14 -2.00
CA LEU A 5 -5.99 -19.33 -3.37
C LEU A 5 -4.88 -19.33 -4.42
N ILE A 6 -3.70 -18.80 -4.08
CA ILE A 6 -2.53 -18.81 -4.95
C ILE A 6 -1.68 -20.02 -4.58
N PRO A 7 -1.32 -20.89 -5.55
CA PRO A 7 -0.40 -22.01 -5.32
C PRO A 7 0.84 -21.58 -4.55
N GLU A 8 1.24 -22.35 -3.53
CA GLU A 8 2.46 -22.05 -2.75
C GLU A 8 3.69 -21.91 -3.65
N SER A 9 3.76 -22.71 -4.72
CA SER A 9 4.82 -22.65 -5.73
C SER A 9 4.90 -21.33 -6.50
N GLN A 10 3.82 -20.55 -6.52
CA GLN A 10 3.80 -19.23 -7.13
C GLN A 10 4.25 -18.14 -6.15
N GLY A 11 4.26 -18.33 -4.83
CA GLY A 11 4.74 -17.29 -3.91
C GLY A 11 3.79 -16.10 -3.81
N ALA A 12 2.60 -16.34 -3.23
CA ALA A 12 1.57 -15.34 -2.98
C ALA A 12 2.11 -14.14 -2.21
N VAL A 13 1.67 -12.93 -2.60
CA VAL A 13 2.06 -11.67 -1.94
C VAL A 13 0.83 -10.91 -1.45
N VAL A 14 0.92 -10.42 -0.22
CA VAL A 14 -0.01 -9.49 0.41
C VAL A 14 0.66 -8.14 0.50
N LEU A 15 0.05 -7.14 -0.15
CA LEU A 15 0.53 -5.76 -0.12
C LEU A 15 -0.19 -5.00 0.98
N VAL A 16 0.52 -4.37 1.91
CA VAL A 16 -0.06 -3.66 3.04
C VAL A 16 0.33 -2.19 3.01
N LEU A 17 -0.64 -1.31 2.74
CA LEU A 17 -0.46 0.13 2.77
C LEU A 17 -0.53 0.62 4.22
N ASN A 18 0.60 0.98 4.80
CA ASN A 18 0.70 1.42 6.19
C ASN A 18 1.14 2.91 6.26
N PRO A 19 0.32 3.81 6.82
CA PRO A 19 0.68 5.23 6.90
C PRO A 19 1.76 5.56 7.95
N LEU A 20 2.13 4.61 8.82
CA LEU A 20 3.07 4.83 9.91
C LEU A 20 4.30 3.90 9.79
N ASP A 21 5.44 4.48 9.39
CA ASP A 21 6.69 3.72 9.14
C ASP A 21 7.16 2.87 10.35
N ALA A 22 6.96 3.36 11.58
CA ALA A 22 7.37 2.66 12.81
C ALA A 22 6.54 1.40 13.10
N LEU A 23 5.35 1.27 12.50
CA LEU A 23 4.48 0.12 12.67
C LEU A 23 4.90 -1.05 11.77
N GLY A 24 5.54 -0.77 10.63
CA GLY A 24 5.97 -1.78 9.66
C GLY A 24 6.99 -2.79 10.22
N GLU A 25 7.97 -2.35 11.02
CA GLU A 25 9.00 -3.25 11.58
C GLU A 25 8.42 -4.29 12.55
N ASN A 26 7.48 -3.87 13.41
CA ASN A 26 6.82 -4.79 14.34
C ASN A 26 5.99 -5.83 13.58
N GLN A 27 5.27 -5.39 12.54
CA GLN A 27 4.47 -6.28 11.70
C GLN A 27 5.37 -7.27 10.94
N VAL A 28 6.52 -6.84 10.42
CA VAL A 28 7.51 -7.73 9.80
C VAL A 28 8.01 -8.78 10.80
N LEU A 29 8.35 -8.38 12.03
CA LEU A 29 8.78 -9.32 13.07
C LEU A 29 7.69 -10.37 13.36
N GLU A 30 6.44 -9.96 13.53
CA GLU A 30 5.32 -10.87 13.78
C GLU A 30 5.11 -11.86 12.62
N LYS A 31 5.22 -11.40 11.36
CA LYS A 31 5.10 -12.27 10.18
C LYS A 31 6.24 -13.28 10.09
N ASN A 32 7.47 -12.86 10.35
CA ASN A 32 8.62 -13.74 10.37
C ASN A 32 8.49 -14.81 11.47
N LEU A 33 8.00 -14.44 12.66
CA LEU A 33 7.72 -15.40 13.75
C LEU A 33 6.60 -16.39 13.38
N ALA A 34 5.66 -15.99 12.54
CA ALA A 34 4.62 -16.86 12.00
C ALA A 34 5.07 -17.73 10.80
N GLY A 35 6.34 -17.64 10.40
CA GLY A 35 6.92 -18.46 9.32
C GLY A 35 6.76 -17.87 7.91
N TYR A 36 6.31 -16.63 7.78
CA TYR A 36 6.20 -15.92 6.49
C TYR A 36 7.41 -15.03 6.26
N THR A 37 7.72 -14.74 4.99
CA THR A 37 8.71 -13.72 4.65
C THR A 37 8.03 -12.35 4.53
N ALA A 38 8.60 -11.34 5.18
CA ALA A 38 8.05 -9.99 5.17
C ALA A 38 9.12 -8.90 5.00
N ILE A 39 8.75 -7.78 4.40
CA ILE A 39 9.59 -6.58 4.29
C ILE A 39 8.79 -5.31 4.57
N ASN A 40 9.40 -4.37 5.28
CA ASN A 40 8.95 -2.99 5.40
C ASN A 40 9.70 -2.13 4.39
N LEU A 41 9.05 -1.82 3.28
CA LEU A 41 9.63 -1.08 2.18
C LEU A 41 9.67 0.41 2.52
N THR A 42 10.88 0.96 2.51
CA THR A 42 11.17 2.37 2.71
C THR A 42 11.89 2.91 1.49
N LYS A 43 11.95 4.23 1.34
CA LYS A 43 12.75 4.84 0.25
C LYS A 43 14.24 4.50 0.33
N MET A 44 14.75 4.14 1.52
CA MET A 44 16.17 3.88 1.73
C MET A 44 16.57 2.44 1.38
N ASN A 45 15.66 1.48 1.55
CA ASN A 45 15.92 0.07 1.23
C ASN A 45 15.31 -0.37 -0.11
N PHE A 46 14.61 0.52 -0.83
CA PHE A 46 14.05 0.18 -2.12
C PHE A 46 15.06 0.35 -3.26
N ASP A 47 16.00 -0.57 -3.32
CA ASP A 47 17.04 -0.68 -4.35
C ASP A 47 16.77 -1.81 -5.37
N GLU A 48 17.68 -2.01 -6.32
CA GLU A 48 17.57 -3.03 -7.37
C GLU A 48 17.53 -4.44 -6.79
N GLN A 49 18.31 -4.71 -5.73
CA GLN A 49 18.33 -6.03 -5.09
C GLN A 49 16.98 -6.36 -4.46
N THR A 50 16.42 -5.40 -3.73
CA THR A 50 15.10 -5.53 -3.11
C THR A 50 14.00 -5.65 -4.16
N SER A 51 14.12 -4.89 -5.26
CA SER A 51 13.19 -4.97 -6.39
C SER A 51 13.17 -6.36 -7.03
N ASN A 52 14.34 -6.93 -7.28
CA ASN A 52 14.46 -8.28 -7.84
C ASN A 52 13.93 -9.34 -6.87
N ALA A 53 14.26 -9.24 -5.57
CA ALA A 53 13.72 -10.16 -4.56
C ALA A 53 12.17 -10.12 -4.48
N ILE A 54 11.57 -8.93 -4.64
CA ILE A 54 10.12 -8.79 -4.71
C ILE A 54 9.58 -9.49 -5.96
N LEU A 55 10.18 -9.26 -7.14
CA LEU A 55 9.74 -9.85 -8.41
C LEU A 55 9.91 -11.37 -8.46
N ASP A 56 10.97 -11.90 -7.85
CA ASP A 56 11.25 -13.33 -7.73
C ASP A 56 10.35 -14.04 -6.71
N GLY A 57 9.57 -13.29 -5.95
CA GLY A 57 8.60 -13.80 -5.00
C GLY A 57 9.15 -14.25 -3.67
N TYR A 58 10.26 -13.65 -3.26
CA TYR A 58 10.86 -13.92 -1.96
C TYR A 58 9.96 -13.51 -0.78
N TYR A 59 9.17 -12.43 -0.91
CA TYR A 59 8.35 -11.87 0.17
C TYR A 59 6.87 -12.23 0.05
N ASN A 60 6.29 -12.79 1.13
CA ASN A 60 4.85 -13.01 1.26
C ASN A 60 4.09 -11.75 1.70
N PHE A 61 4.73 -10.88 2.48
CA PHE A 61 4.12 -9.63 2.95
C PHE A 61 5.04 -8.44 2.62
N ILE A 62 4.47 -7.44 1.94
CA ILE A 62 5.17 -6.20 1.62
C ILE A 62 4.40 -5.06 2.27
N TYR A 63 5.00 -4.46 3.30
CA TYR A 63 4.51 -3.26 3.94
C TYR A 63 5.14 -2.06 3.25
N LEU A 64 4.34 -1.05 2.92
CA LEU A 64 4.85 0.20 2.33
C LEU A 64 3.95 1.38 2.66
N SER A 65 4.51 2.57 2.67
CA SER A 65 3.72 3.78 2.82
C SER A 65 2.86 4.04 1.58
N PRO A 66 1.67 4.68 1.75
CA PRO A 66 0.89 5.13 0.60
C PRO A 66 1.65 6.12 -0.30
N GLU A 67 2.69 6.79 0.21
CA GLU A 67 3.53 7.68 -0.59
C GLU A 67 4.40 6.91 -1.58
N ILE A 68 5.01 5.78 -1.16
CA ILE A 68 5.75 4.90 -2.06
C ILE A 68 4.79 4.31 -3.09
N TYR A 69 3.63 3.80 -2.64
CA TYR A 69 2.62 3.22 -3.51
C TYR A 69 2.14 4.17 -4.61
N LEU A 70 1.92 5.45 -4.29
CA LEU A 70 1.35 6.41 -5.23
C LEU A 70 2.36 7.18 -6.09
N ASN A 71 3.61 7.31 -5.65
CA ASN A 71 4.56 8.25 -6.27
C ASN A 71 5.88 7.61 -6.71
N SER A 72 6.12 6.33 -6.40
CA SER A 72 7.36 5.64 -6.76
C SER A 72 7.24 4.98 -8.13
N ARG A 73 7.88 5.57 -9.15
CA ARG A 73 7.95 4.95 -10.50
C ARG A 73 8.58 3.56 -10.48
N SER A 74 9.60 3.36 -9.63
CA SER A 74 10.22 2.05 -9.47
C SER A 74 9.23 1.03 -8.91
N PHE A 75 8.34 1.46 -8.00
CA PHE A 75 7.31 0.57 -7.46
C PHE A 75 6.20 0.34 -8.47
N ASP A 76 5.81 1.35 -9.27
CA ASP A 76 4.87 1.16 -10.38
C ASP A 76 5.37 0.08 -11.35
N HIS A 77 6.66 0.06 -11.68
CA HIS A 77 7.25 -0.98 -12.53
C HIS A 77 7.12 -2.39 -11.96
N ILE A 78 7.24 -2.54 -10.63
CA ILE A 78 7.01 -3.82 -9.95
C ILE A 78 5.52 -4.15 -9.93
N TYR A 79 4.71 -3.21 -9.43
CA TYR A 79 3.29 -3.39 -9.20
C TYR A 79 2.56 -3.77 -10.49
N PHE A 80 2.81 -3.09 -11.61
CA PHE A 80 2.17 -3.39 -12.89
C PHE A 80 2.84 -4.53 -13.69
N SER A 81 3.88 -5.17 -13.14
CA SER A 81 4.50 -6.31 -13.83
C SER A 81 3.58 -7.54 -13.78
N PRO A 82 3.48 -8.32 -14.87
CA PRO A 82 2.71 -9.58 -14.85
C PRO A 82 3.19 -10.53 -13.74
N THR A 83 4.51 -10.64 -13.56
CA THR A 83 5.13 -11.51 -12.55
C THR A 83 4.67 -11.18 -11.13
N PHE A 84 4.45 -9.90 -10.82
CA PHE A 84 3.94 -9.49 -9.51
C PHE A 84 2.41 -9.62 -9.43
N GLN A 85 1.68 -9.18 -10.45
CA GLN A 85 0.22 -9.22 -10.48
C GLN A 85 -0.33 -10.65 -10.39
N ASP A 86 0.29 -11.62 -11.06
CA ASP A 86 -0.11 -13.03 -10.99
C ASP A 86 0.02 -13.63 -9.57
N ARG A 87 0.80 -12.98 -8.71
CA ARG A 87 1.04 -13.40 -7.32
C ARG A 87 0.34 -12.52 -6.28
N LEU A 88 -0.23 -11.39 -6.69
CA LEU A 88 -0.87 -10.44 -5.79
C LEU A 88 -2.19 -11.02 -5.28
N ALA A 89 -2.18 -11.52 -4.05
CA ALA A 89 -3.36 -12.15 -3.44
C ALA A 89 -4.37 -11.11 -2.95
N THR A 90 -3.88 -10.04 -2.30
CA THR A 90 -4.75 -8.99 -1.77
C THR A 90 -3.95 -7.73 -1.42
N ILE A 91 -4.66 -6.61 -1.35
CA ILE A 91 -4.14 -5.33 -0.86
C ILE A 91 -4.89 -4.99 0.43
N VAL A 92 -4.14 -4.82 1.52
CA VAL A 92 -4.64 -4.40 2.82
C VAL A 92 -4.33 -2.92 2.98
N ILE A 93 -5.33 -2.14 3.37
CA ILE A 93 -5.18 -0.72 3.67
C ILE A 93 -5.25 -0.57 5.19
N ASP A 94 -4.11 -0.35 5.82
CA ASP A 94 -4.05 -0.03 7.24
C ASP A 94 -4.50 1.42 7.47
N GLU A 95 -5.15 1.65 8.60
CA GLU A 95 -5.79 2.91 8.95
C GLU A 95 -6.61 3.52 7.80
N ALA A 96 -7.45 2.69 7.15
CA ALA A 96 -8.25 3.06 5.98
C ALA A 96 -9.10 4.32 6.18
N HIS A 97 -9.43 4.67 7.43
CA HIS A 97 -10.12 5.92 7.78
C HIS A 97 -9.31 7.18 7.39
N MET A 98 -8.00 7.07 7.16
CA MET A 98 -7.13 8.13 6.64
C MET A 98 -7.30 8.37 5.13
N ILE A 99 -8.01 7.49 4.42
CA ILE A 99 -8.39 7.73 3.03
C ILE A 99 -9.53 8.75 3.01
N SER A 100 -9.18 10.00 2.72
CA SER A 100 -10.18 11.04 2.47
C SER A 100 -10.55 11.11 0.99
N ILE A 101 -11.83 10.84 0.69
CA ILE A 101 -12.45 10.98 -0.64
C ILE A 101 -12.34 12.43 -1.16
N GLY A 102 -12.07 13.41 -0.29
CA GLY A 102 -11.90 14.82 -0.66
C GLY A 102 -10.71 15.12 -1.58
N GLY A 103 -9.78 14.18 -1.78
CA GLY A 103 -8.74 14.29 -2.81
C GLY A 103 -9.27 14.13 -4.24
N LEU A 104 -10.33 13.34 -4.44
CA LEU A 104 -11.01 13.21 -5.76
C LEU A 104 -11.69 14.51 -6.19
N ALA A 105 -12.32 15.22 -5.25
CA ALA A 105 -13.02 16.48 -5.54
C ALA A 105 -12.07 17.63 -5.94
N LYS A 106 -10.76 17.52 -5.61
CA LYS A 106 -9.77 18.54 -5.99
C LYS A 106 -9.16 18.33 -7.38
N SER A 107 -9.29 17.15 -7.99
CA SER A 107 -8.88 16.94 -9.39
C SER A 107 -10.00 17.22 -10.39
N SER A 108 -11.25 17.37 -9.94
CA SER A 108 -12.34 17.86 -10.78
C SER A 108 -12.33 19.39 -10.82
N THR A 109 -12.13 19.97 -11.99
CA THR A 109 -12.27 21.41 -12.28
C THR A 109 -13.74 21.88 -12.27
N SER A 110 -14.60 21.29 -11.44
CA SER A 110 -16.00 21.70 -11.33
C SER A 110 -16.20 22.51 -10.05
N LYS A 111 -16.30 23.83 -10.24
CA LYS A 111 -16.84 24.75 -9.23
C LYS A 111 -18.29 24.32 -8.96
N THR A 112 -18.55 23.75 -7.79
CA THR A 112 -19.78 23.85 -6.98
C THR A 112 -19.98 22.55 -6.21
N ILE A 113 -19.65 22.52 -4.91
CA ILE A 113 -20.43 21.74 -3.93
C ILE A 113 -20.54 22.57 -2.65
N THR A 114 -21.70 23.19 -2.52
CA THR A 114 -22.29 23.74 -1.32
C THR A 114 -22.41 22.67 -0.23
N SER A 115 -21.89 23.01 0.96
CA SER A 115 -22.35 22.66 2.30
C SER A 115 -22.56 21.19 2.71
N VAL A 116 -22.13 20.94 3.96
CA VAL A 116 -22.54 19.86 4.88
C VAL A 116 -21.68 18.60 4.82
N HIS A 117 -20.64 18.54 5.66
CA HIS A 117 -20.56 17.59 6.77
C HIS A 117 -19.68 18.19 7.86
N SER A 118 -20.30 18.42 9.01
CA SER A 118 -19.73 19.04 10.20
C SER A 118 -18.47 18.28 10.64
N ARG A 119 -17.32 18.96 10.53
CA ARG A 119 -16.04 18.47 11.07
C ARG A 119 -16.09 18.51 12.59
N HIS A 120 -16.05 17.35 13.25
CA HIS A 120 -15.41 17.28 14.56
C HIS A 120 -13.89 17.27 14.28
N LYS A 121 -13.24 18.41 14.53
CA LYS A 121 -11.80 18.56 14.35
C LYS A 121 -11.11 18.04 15.61
N ASP A 122 -10.70 16.77 15.60
CA ASP A 122 -9.66 16.35 16.53
C ASP A 122 -8.32 16.92 16.06
N TYR A 123 -7.73 17.73 16.94
CA TYR A 123 -6.53 18.52 16.74
C TYR A 123 -5.29 17.61 16.83
N ALA A 124 -5.03 16.85 15.76
CA ALA A 124 -3.69 16.38 15.46
C ALA A 124 -3.30 16.92 14.07
N ALA A 125 -2.02 17.16 13.82
CA ALA A 125 -1.51 17.66 12.55
C ALA A 125 -1.79 16.63 11.43
N PHE A 126 -3.02 16.70 10.91
CA PHE A 126 -3.58 15.77 9.94
C PHE A 126 -2.87 15.98 8.61
N ARG A 127 -2.05 15.02 8.19
CA ARG A 127 -1.48 15.01 6.84
C ARG A 127 -2.66 14.97 5.85
N PRO A 128 -2.68 15.78 4.77
CA PRO A 128 -3.80 15.78 3.83
C PRO A 128 -3.98 14.38 3.23
N GLY A 129 -5.15 13.79 3.43
CA GLY A 129 -5.45 12.38 3.16
C GLY A 129 -5.20 11.90 1.72
N TYR A 130 -4.91 10.61 1.60
CA TYR A 130 -4.46 9.91 0.39
C TYR A 130 -5.58 9.64 -0.65
N GLY A 131 -6.30 10.67 -1.08
CA GLY A 131 -7.47 10.51 -1.96
C GLY A 131 -7.22 9.92 -3.36
N LYS A 132 -5.96 9.69 -3.75
CA LYS A 132 -5.60 9.05 -5.03
C LYS A 132 -5.49 7.51 -4.96
N ILE A 133 -5.49 6.91 -3.77
CA ILE A 133 -5.42 5.44 -3.61
C ILE A 133 -6.54 4.74 -4.39
N GLY A 134 -7.77 5.29 -4.33
CA GLY A 134 -8.90 4.69 -5.03
C GLY A 134 -8.75 4.60 -6.55
N ALA A 135 -8.04 5.54 -7.18
CA ALA A 135 -7.81 5.50 -8.63
C ALA A 135 -6.71 4.50 -9.00
N HIS A 136 -5.60 4.48 -8.23
CA HIS A 136 -4.43 3.62 -8.47
C HIS A 136 -4.71 2.13 -8.17
N LEU A 137 -5.71 1.84 -7.33
CA LEU A 137 -6.21 0.48 -7.13
C LEU A 137 -6.96 -0.09 -8.35
N LEU A 138 -7.55 0.77 -9.18
CA LEU A 138 -8.45 0.36 -10.28
C LEU A 138 -7.80 0.43 -11.66
N PHE A 139 -6.74 1.23 -11.82
CA PHE A 139 -6.08 1.54 -13.09
C PHE A 139 -4.58 1.75 -12.87
#